data_AF-A0A838AAN1-F1
#
_entry.id   AF-A0A838AAN1-F1
#
_cell.length_a   1.000
_cell.length_b   1.000
_cell.length_c   1.000
_cell.angle_alpha   90.00
_cell.angle_beta   90.00
_cell.angle_gamma   90.00
#
_symmetry.space_group_name_H-M   'P 1'
#
loop_
_entity.id
_entity.type
_entity.pdbx_description
1 polymer ?
#
loop_
_entity_poly.entity_id
_entity_poly.type
_entity_poly.pdbx_seq_one_letter_code
_entity_poly.pdbx_strand_id
1 'polypeptide(L)'
;MNDKFTDDRFYGVRYHESAGEDLYQVAGRILSDLKLDQHEGRLPSTVVLVVAVSGKLITVQAHIQDGDEFARWEAETIRNRATTVADRYNWRGVHNRNDVRYDFACSVRGVRGRLDAWSLGSIIG
;
A
#
# COMPACT_ATOMS: atom_id res chain seq x y z
N MET A 1 27.67 -9.89 -18.67
CA MET A 1 27.43 -10.08 -17.23
C MET A 1 26.33 -9.10 -16.87
N ASN A 2 25.14 -9.59 -16.47
CA ASN A 2 23.92 -8.77 -16.39
C ASN A 2 23.89 -7.89 -15.13
N ASP A 3 23.95 -6.57 -15.32
CA ASP A 3 23.60 -5.57 -14.31
C ASP A 3 22.08 -5.54 -14.12
N LYS A 4 21.61 -6.35 -13.16
CA LYS A 4 20.27 -6.22 -12.60
C LYS A 4 20.25 -4.98 -11.70
N PHE A 5 19.74 -3.88 -12.22
CA PHE A 5 19.27 -2.79 -11.38
C PHE A 5 17.99 -3.23 -10.68
N THR A 6 18.13 -3.78 -9.46
CA THR A 6 17.06 -3.82 -8.47
C THR A 6 16.74 -2.38 -8.08
N ASP A 7 15.66 -1.85 -8.63
CA ASP A 7 15.18 -0.50 -8.34
C ASP A 7 14.44 -0.50 -6.99
N ASP A 8 15.19 -0.66 -5.89
CA ASP A 8 14.73 -0.59 -4.49
C ASP A 8 14.48 0.88 -4.07
N ARG A 9 13.64 1.61 -4.80
CA ARG A 9 13.29 2.98 -4.41
C ARG A 9 12.23 3.00 -3.33
N PHE A 10 12.70 3.10 -2.10
CA PHE A 10 11.93 3.52 -0.94
C PHE A 10 11.59 5.01 -1.06
N TYR A 11 10.35 5.34 -1.43
CA TYR A 11 9.83 6.71 -1.31
C TYR A 11 8.97 6.80 -0.04
N GLY A 12 9.54 7.35 1.03
CA GLY A 12 8.85 7.63 2.29
C GLY A 12 9.75 8.39 3.26
N VAL A 13 9.33 9.60 3.67
CA VAL A 13 10.09 10.51 4.55
C VAL A 13 10.16 9.93 5.96
N ARG A 14 11.38 9.95 6.54
CA ARG A 14 11.70 9.34 7.84
C ARG A 14 11.33 10.25 9.00
N TYR A 15 10.59 9.70 9.97
CA TYR A 15 10.68 10.06 11.39
C TYR A 15 10.69 8.78 12.23
N HIS A 16 11.69 8.66 13.12
CA HIS A 16 11.85 7.56 14.07
C HIS A 16 11.46 8.10 15.46
N GLU A 17 10.71 7.36 16.28
CA GLU A 17 11.32 6.45 17.26
C GLU A 17 10.40 5.26 17.64
N SER A 18 11.07 4.13 17.85
CA SER A 18 10.70 2.95 18.70
C SER A 18 9.47 2.07 18.41
N ALA A 19 8.65 2.37 17.39
CA ALA A 19 7.69 1.38 16.82
C ALA A 19 7.75 1.25 15.28
N GLY A 20 8.52 2.14 14.64
CA GLY A 20 8.37 2.45 13.21
C GLY A 20 9.18 1.60 12.24
N GLU A 21 10.35 1.06 12.61
CA GLU A 21 11.25 0.42 11.63
C GLU A 21 10.64 -0.85 11.01
N ASP A 22 9.99 -1.67 11.83
CA ASP A 22 9.26 -2.85 11.37
C ASP A 22 7.97 -2.49 10.62
N LEU A 23 7.27 -1.42 11.03
CA LEU A 23 6.04 -1.00 10.34
C LEU A 23 6.32 -0.48 8.93
N TYR A 24 7.45 0.19 8.70
CA TYR A 24 7.87 0.55 7.34
C TYR A 24 8.22 -0.68 6.51
N GLN A 25 8.86 -1.70 7.09
CA GLN A 25 9.10 -2.97 6.40
C GLN A 25 7.78 -3.69 6.06
N VAL A 26 6.83 -3.72 7.00
CA VAL A 26 5.50 -4.28 6.79
C VAL A 26 4.74 -3.51 5.71
N ALA A 27 4.75 -2.18 5.74
CA ALA A 27 4.16 -1.34 4.70
C ALA A 27 4.79 -1.62 3.32
N GLY A 28 6.11 -1.79 3.25
CA GLY A 28 6.81 -2.19 2.03
C GLY A 28 6.38 -3.57 1.52
N ARG A 29 6.21 -4.56 2.40
CA ARG A 29 5.71 -5.90 2.04
C ARG A 29 4.26 -5.86 1.55
N ILE A 30 3.40 -5.10 2.22
CA ILE A 30 2.00 -4.89 1.78
C ILE A 30 1.98 -4.29 0.38
N LEU A 31 2.78 -3.24 0.14
CA LEU A 31 2.86 -2.62 -1.18
C LEU A 31 3.35 -3.61 -2.24
N SER A 32 4.41 -4.38 -1.93
CA SER A 32 4.96 -5.39 -2.84
C SER A 32 3.93 -6.47 -3.21
N ASP A 33 3.19 -6.99 -2.23
CA ASP A 33 2.15 -8.00 -2.46
C ASP A 33 0.98 -7.43 -3.29
N LEU A 34 0.57 -6.20 -3.01
CA LEU A 34 -0.47 -5.54 -3.81
C LEU A 34 0.01 -5.25 -5.25
N LYS A 35 1.31 -4.97 -5.43
CA LYS A 35 1.89 -4.86 -6.77
C LYS A 35 1.92 -6.20 -7.49
N LEU A 36 2.22 -7.29 -6.80
CA LEU A 36 2.11 -8.63 -7.35
C LEU A 36 0.65 -8.92 -7.77
N ASP A 37 -0.32 -8.60 -6.92
CA ASP A 37 -1.74 -8.75 -7.25
C ASP A 37 -2.17 -7.92 -8.47
N GLN A 38 -1.60 -6.73 -8.65
CA GLN A 38 -1.78 -5.92 -9.85
C GLN A 38 -1.21 -6.62 -11.10
N HIS A 39 -0.02 -7.23 -11.00
CA HIS A 39 0.56 -8.00 -12.09
C HIS A 39 -0.22 -9.30 -12.41
N GLU A 40 -0.81 -9.92 -11.40
CA GLU A 40 -1.64 -11.13 -11.54
C GLU A 40 -3.08 -10.85 -11.97
N GLY A 41 -3.45 -9.58 -12.22
CA GLY A 41 -4.80 -9.18 -12.66
C GLY A 41 -5.86 -9.24 -11.55
N ARG A 42 -5.46 -9.31 -10.28
CA ARG A 42 -6.34 -9.26 -9.10
C ARG A 42 -6.61 -7.84 -8.62
N LEU A 43 -5.94 -6.85 -9.19
CA LEU A 43 -6.19 -5.43 -9.01
C LEU A 43 -6.18 -4.73 -10.38
N PRO A 44 -6.83 -3.55 -10.51
CA PRO A 44 -6.81 -2.79 -11.75
C PRO A 44 -5.39 -2.48 -12.21
N SER A 45 -5.14 -2.61 -13.51
CA SER A 45 -3.80 -2.44 -14.07
C SER A 45 -3.31 -0.99 -13.96
N THR A 46 -4.24 -0.03 -13.94
CA THR A 46 -3.92 1.40 -13.87
C THR A 46 -3.89 1.97 -12.45
N VAL A 47 -4.22 1.16 -11.43
CA VAL A 47 -4.30 1.66 -10.05
C VAL A 47 -2.93 2.11 -9.55
N VAL A 48 -2.86 3.33 -9.03
CA VAL A 48 -1.70 3.83 -8.30
C VAL A 48 -1.93 3.53 -6.82
N LEU A 49 -1.04 2.69 -6.28
CA LEU A 49 -1.06 2.27 -4.88
C LEU A 49 -0.02 3.05 -4.11
N VAL A 50 -0.44 3.66 -3.00
CA VAL A 50 0.42 4.34 -2.04
C VAL A 50 0.18 3.71 -0.67
N VAL A 51 1.24 3.41 0.07
CA VAL A 51 1.15 2.91 1.44
C VAL A 51 1.88 3.88 2.35
N ALA A 52 1.20 4.37 3.37
CA ALA A 52 1.73 5.33 4.33
C ALA A 52 1.66 4.75 5.75
N VAL A 53 2.66 5.09 6.55
CA VAL A 53 2.73 4.75 7.98
C VAL A 53 2.60 6.05 8.78
N SER A 54 1.64 6.11 9.70
CA SER A 54 1.45 7.23 10.60
C SER A 54 1.23 6.71 12.03
N GLY A 55 2.28 6.76 12.85
CA GLY A 55 2.26 6.14 14.17
C GLY A 55 2.05 4.63 14.08
N LYS A 56 0.91 4.14 14.58
CA LYS A 56 0.50 2.71 14.48
C LYS A 56 -0.52 2.46 13.36
N LEU A 57 -0.80 3.42 12.49
CA LEU A 57 -1.75 3.28 11.39
C LEU A 57 -0.99 3.03 10.08
N ILE A 58 -1.32 1.94 9.40
CA ILE A 58 -0.95 1.72 8.00
C ILE A 58 -2.15 2.06 7.12
N THR A 59 -1.95 2.98 6.18
CA THR A 59 -2.99 3.39 5.23
C THR A 59 -2.60 2.99 3.82
N VAL A 60 -3.48 2.28 3.12
CA VAL A 60 -3.37 2.02 1.67
C VAL A 60 -4.30 2.97 0.93
N GLN A 61 -3.74 3.71 -0.03
CA GLN A 61 -4.49 4.56 -0.93
C GLN A 61 -4.40 4.02 -2.34
N ALA A 62 -5.56 3.75 -2.93
CA ALA A 62 -5.70 3.26 -4.29
C ALA A 62 -6.33 4.37 -5.14
N HIS A 63 -5.57 4.88 -6.09
CA HIS A 63 -6.01 5.91 -7.02
C HIS A 63 -6.20 5.30 -8.41
N ILE A 64 -7.44 5.25 -8.89
CA ILE A 64 -7.78 4.71 -10.21
C ILE A 64 -7.93 5.89 -11.18
N GLN A 65 -7.23 5.83 -12.31
CA GLN A 65 -7.25 6.89 -13.32
C GLN A 65 -8.31 6.64 -14.39
N ASP A 66 -8.54 5.39 -14.73
CA ASP A 66 -9.48 5.00 -15.76
C ASP A 66 -10.90 4.88 -15.18
N GLY A 67 -11.82 5.70 -15.69
CA GLY A 67 -13.22 5.68 -15.31
C GLY A 67 -13.90 4.35 -15.63
N ASP A 68 -13.47 3.67 -16.70
CA ASP A 68 -14.01 2.36 -17.08
C ASP A 68 -13.49 1.26 -16.14
N GLU A 69 -12.21 1.29 -15.74
CA GLU A 69 -11.70 0.41 -14.68
C GLU A 69 -12.37 0.70 -13.34
N PHE A 70 -12.63 1.97 -12.99
CA PHE A 70 -13.33 2.33 -11.76
C PHE A 70 -14.80 1.86 -11.76
N ALA A 71 -15.47 1.86 -12.92
CA ALA A 71 -16.82 1.32 -13.05
C ALA A 71 -16.85 -0.22 -13.01
N ARG A 72 -15.80 -0.88 -13.50
CA ARG A 72 -15.68 -2.35 -13.52
C ARG A 72 -15.21 -2.94 -12.19
N TRP A 73 -14.31 -2.25 -11.50
CA TRP A 73 -13.79 -2.67 -10.21
C TRP A 73 -14.54 -1.94 -9.11
N GLU A 74 -15.38 -2.67 -8.39
CA GLU A 74 -16.02 -2.12 -7.20
C GLU A 74 -14.94 -1.70 -6.19
N ALA A 75 -15.05 -0.47 -5.67
CA ALA A 75 -14.13 0.05 -4.67
C ALA A 75 -14.03 -0.89 -3.45
N GLU A 76 -15.10 -1.62 -3.16
CA GLU A 76 -15.14 -2.65 -2.12
C GLU A 76 -14.21 -3.84 -2.42
N THR A 77 -14.11 -4.30 -3.67
CA THR A 77 -13.18 -5.38 -4.05
C THR A 77 -11.73 -5.00 -3.78
N ILE A 78 -11.35 -3.77 -4.14
CA ILE A 78 -9.98 -3.26 -3.92
C ILE A 78 -9.70 -3.13 -2.41
N ARG A 79 -10.65 -2.60 -1.64
CA ARG A 79 -10.53 -2.52 -0.17
C ARG A 79 -10.38 -3.91 0.45
N ASN A 80 -11.24 -4.85 0.07
CA ASN A 80 -11.21 -6.21 0.60
C ASN A 80 -9.88 -6.90 0.30
N ARG A 81 -9.33 -6.68 -0.90
CA ARG A 81 -8.01 -7.22 -1.24
C ARG A 81 -6.89 -6.58 -0.40
N ALA A 82 -6.90 -5.25 -0.29
CA ALA A 82 -5.92 -4.53 0.53
C ALA A 82 -5.96 -4.96 2.00
N THR A 83 -7.16 -5.11 2.57
CA THR A 83 -7.37 -5.64 3.93
C THR A 83 -6.84 -7.06 4.06
N THR A 84 -7.15 -7.95 3.10
CA THR A 84 -6.69 -9.35 3.14
C THR A 84 -5.17 -9.45 3.13
N VAL A 85 -4.50 -8.62 2.33
CA VAL A 85 -3.03 -8.59 2.30
C VAL A 85 -2.49 -8.02 3.62
N ALA A 86 -3.07 -6.92 4.11
CA ALA A 86 -2.66 -6.33 5.37
C ALA A 86 -2.84 -7.29 6.57
N ASP A 87 -3.92 -8.04 6.65
CA ASP A 87 -4.17 -8.93 7.79
C ASP A 87 -3.13 -10.06 7.92
N ARG A 88 -2.48 -10.48 6.82
CA ARG A 88 -1.38 -11.47 6.86
C ARG A 88 -0.20 -11.01 7.69
N TYR A 89 0.02 -9.70 7.73
CA TYR A 89 1.12 -9.05 8.43
C TYR A 89 0.70 -8.44 9.77
N ASN A 90 -0.61 -8.41 10.07
CA ASN A 90 -1.14 -7.91 11.33
C ASN A 90 -1.40 -9.08 12.29
N TRP A 91 -0.39 -9.46 13.08
CA TRP A 91 -0.43 -10.65 13.94
C TRP A 91 -1.19 -10.42 15.26
N ARG A 92 -2.42 -9.90 15.17
CA ARG A 92 -3.29 -9.67 16.33
C ARG A 92 -3.51 -10.98 17.09
N GLY A 93 -3.02 -11.04 18.34
CA GLY A 93 -3.24 -12.16 19.25
C GLY A 93 -2.20 -13.28 19.18
N VAL A 94 -1.17 -13.17 18.33
CA VAL A 94 -0.07 -14.14 18.26
C VAL A 94 1.12 -13.62 19.04
N HIS A 95 1.55 -14.36 20.07
CA HIS A 95 2.75 -14.00 20.84
C HIS A 95 4.00 -14.42 20.06
N ASN A 96 4.59 -13.47 19.32
CA ASN A 96 5.91 -13.60 18.69
C ASN A 96 6.84 -12.48 19.23
N ARG A 97 8.15 -12.70 19.16
CA ARG A 97 9.19 -11.75 19.59
C ARG A 97 9.14 -10.41 18.84
N ASN A 98 8.54 -10.41 17.64
CA ASN A 98 8.33 -9.23 16.78
C ASN A 98 6.81 -8.97 16.63
N ASP A 99 6.06 -8.87 17.72
CA ASP A 99 4.60 -8.62 17.70
C ASP A 99 4.31 -7.24 17.08
N VAL A 100 4.16 -7.20 15.75
CA VAL A 100 3.83 -5.99 14.99
C VAL A 100 2.31 -5.82 15.00
N ARG A 101 1.84 -4.77 15.68
CA ARG A 101 0.42 -4.42 15.76
C ARG A 101 0.19 -3.05 15.16
N TYR A 102 -0.71 -2.99 14.18
CA TYR A 102 -1.17 -1.76 13.58
C TYR A 102 -2.68 -1.74 13.34
N ASP A 103 -3.19 -0.53 13.22
CA ASP A 103 -4.50 -0.26 12.64
C ASP A 103 -4.35 -0.12 11.13
N PHE A 104 -5.35 -0.58 10.40
CA PHE A 104 -5.34 -0.56 8.95
C PHE A 104 -6.50 0.26 8.41
N ALA A 105 -6.23 1.09 7.42
CA ALA A 105 -7.24 1.82 6.67
C ALA A 105 -6.97 1.72 5.17
N CYS A 106 -8.03 1.65 4.36
CA CYS A 106 -7.93 1.68 2.92
C CYS A 106 -8.86 2.75 2.32
N SER A 107 -8.31 3.63 1.49
CA SER A 107 -9.08 4.62 0.72
C SER A 107 -8.95 4.32 -0.78
N VAL A 108 -10.08 4.29 -1.47
CA VAL A 108 -10.13 4.12 -2.93
C VAL A 108 -10.75 5.37 -3.52
N ARG A 109 -10.07 5.99 -4.48
CA ARG A 109 -10.51 7.24 -5.12
C ARG A 109 -10.26 7.19 -6.62
N GLY A 110 -11.23 7.68 -7.40
CA GLY A 110 -10.99 8.04 -8.79
C GLY A 110 -10.19 9.35 -8.85
N VAL A 111 -9.17 9.41 -9.70
CA VAL A 111 -8.37 10.62 -9.95
C VAL A 111 -8.42 10.96 -11.44
N ARG A 112 -8.32 12.26 -11.76
CA ARG A 112 -8.37 12.72 -13.15
C ARG A 112 -7.07 12.46 -13.93
N GLY A 113 -5.96 12.20 -13.23
CA GLY A 113 -4.67 11.90 -13.87
C GLY A 113 -3.62 11.34 -12.90
N ARG A 114 -2.51 10.83 -13.45
CA ARG A 114 -1.41 10.22 -12.69
C ARG A 114 -0.65 11.20 -11.82
N LEU A 115 -0.48 12.43 -12.30
CA LEU A 115 0.12 13.54 -11.55
C LEU A 115 -0.69 13.87 -10.30
N ASP A 116 -2.03 13.85 -10.38
CA ASP A 116 -2.91 14.09 -9.23
C ASP A 116 -2.80 12.97 -8.17
N ALA A 117 -2.68 11.71 -8.60
CA ALA A 117 -2.43 10.59 -7.69
C ALA A 117 -1.09 10.72 -6.96
N TRP A 118 -0.04 11.14 -7.69
CA TRP A 118 1.29 11.30 -7.13
C TRP A 118 1.37 12.51 -6.19
N SER A 119 0.73 13.62 -6.55
CA SER A 119 0.66 14.81 -5.69
C SER A 119 -0.14 14.54 -4.42
N LEU A 120 -1.24 13.79 -4.50
CA LEU A 120 -2.00 13.37 -3.31
C LEU A 120 -1.20 12.42 -2.41
N GLY A 121 -0.43 11.50 -3.00
CA GLY A 121 0.49 10.65 -2.25
C GLY A 121 1.62 11.44 -1.56
N SER A 122 2.02 12.58 -2.12
CA SER A 122 3.07 13.44 -1.54
C SER A 122 2.59 14.43 -0.46
N ILE A 123 1.28 14.68 -0.34
CA ILE A 123 0.70 15.60 0.66
C ILE A 123 0.54 14.93 2.05
N ILE A 124 0.73 13.62 2.13
CA ILE A 124 0.59 12.82 3.37
C ILE A 124 1.97 12.52 3.95
N GLY A 125 2.90 13.48 3.79
CA GLY A 125 4.22 13.50 4.43
C GLY A 125 4.27 14.56 5.51
#